data_AF-A0A2E9QMY0-F1
#
_entry.id   AF-A0A2E9QMY0-F1
#
_cell.length_a   1.000
_cell.length_b   1.000
_cell.length_c   1.000
_cell.angle_alpha   90.00
_cell.angle_beta   90.00
_cell.angle_gamma   90.00
#
_symmetry.space_group_name_H-M   'P 1'
#
loop_
_entity.id
_entity.type
_entity.pdbx_description
1 polymer ?
#
loop_
_entity_poly.entity_id
_entity_poly.type
_entity_poly.pdbx_seq_one_letter_code
_entity_poly.pdbx_strand_id
1 'polypeptide(L)'
;MSIYGIFDVILYEAMSCEEGVSMSSLHLLLRYALSVCSVLLCLGCLGCTHQQAARVSKSQKRSPIFLWKASHPQAPKASLYLYGTIHVGKEQKAGVDIAVKEALDRSELLALESVPADRSTKKTALATAKMEQERRIVQQHGLLSGRQQLHKVISPKTYRLLTKVSRKFGMSPRFFHKMKPWLVSMALSSIQMGYADVRREFGKESILMTYAEKNKQRLVSLERLSDQLQVFSKMSPKQQEAYLVSTLMGLDGHDDTFKILDIYKTGNMDLLEKYLNQSNLEQFRDLRRRIGDDRNVLMVKRIKELVAQSKKAFVAVGVAHYVGKTGILALLKSSGYTIQRVPAKGLLPFQQPFDRYQHPDKYWIHVKDRRHRVSIKFPVKPRKLEKKISTPNGIHLHTLYTAERAIFHTAMSITEYPPRVRQLLHYTTNRARLYNHVVRGWLHRTKGKLVTFQKVRLFGSIAFFVQVKTHSTFQEGFLTLRNGRMIQIAVIHIGKLLPKDPRRSWRKVFFRSLSMERSRSFGITL
;
A
#
# COMPACT_ATOMS: atom_id res chain seq x y z
N MET A 1 10.63 2.10 -5.11
CA MET A 1 9.33 1.47 -4.75
C MET A 1 9.63 0.01 -4.41
N SER A 2 8.84 -0.74 -3.62
CA SER A 2 8.98 -2.23 -3.57
C SER A 2 7.99 -2.86 -4.55
N ILE A 3 8.08 -4.16 -4.85
CA ILE A 3 7.22 -4.83 -5.84
C ILE A 3 5.75 -4.44 -5.66
N TYR A 4 5.26 -4.50 -4.42
CA TYR A 4 3.90 -4.12 -4.02
C TYR A 4 3.57 -2.62 -4.10
N GLY A 5 4.55 -1.73 -4.18
CA GLY A 5 4.37 -0.29 -4.42
C GLY A 5 4.31 0.08 -5.90
N ILE A 6 4.84 -0.77 -6.79
CA ILE A 6 4.71 -0.60 -8.24
C ILE A 6 3.27 -0.90 -8.71
N PHE A 7 2.55 -1.79 -8.00
CA PHE A 7 1.11 -2.03 -8.20
C PHE A 7 0.26 -0.79 -8.13
N ASP A 8 0.52 0.11 -7.18
CA ASP A 8 -0.23 1.36 -7.04
C ASP A 8 -0.07 2.25 -8.30
N VAL A 9 1.07 2.16 -9.01
CA VAL A 9 1.34 2.91 -10.26
C VAL A 9 0.80 2.22 -11.51
N ILE A 10 0.74 0.89 -11.54
CA ILE A 10 0.21 0.13 -12.70
C ILE A 10 -1.32 0.20 -12.76
N LEU A 11 -1.96 0.29 -11.59
CA LEU A 11 -3.40 0.50 -11.47
C LEU A 11 -3.87 1.79 -12.16
N TYR A 12 -3.02 2.82 -12.19
CA TYR A 12 -3.29 4.08 -12.87
C TYR A 12 -3.41 3.92 -14.40
N GLU A 13 -2.52 3.15 -15.04
CA GLU A 13 -2.51 2.95 -16.50
C GLU A 13 -3.58 1.95 -16.99
N ALA A 14 -3.85 0.91 -16.21
CA ALA A 14 -4.94 -0.03 -16.53
C ALA A 14 -6.34 0.63 -16.46
N MET A 15 -6.50 1.67 -15.63
CA MET A 15 -7.76 2.39 -15.47
C MET A 15 -7.95 3.55 -16.47
N SER A 16 -6.91 3.98 -17.17
CA SER A 16 -6.97 5.10 -18.12
C SER A 16 -7.24 4.68 -19.58
N CYS A 17 -7.42 3.39 -19.84
CA CYS A 17 -7.69 2.83 -21.17
C CYS A 17 -8.99 2.00 -21.20
N GLU A 18 -10.18 2.60 -21.31
CA GLU A 18 -11.37 1.87 -21.78
C GLU A 18 -12.34 2.78 -22.58
N GLU A 19 -12.15 2.83 -23.90
CA GLU A 19 -13.17 3.24 -24.88
C GLU A 19 -14.20 2.12 -25.13
N GLY A 20 -15.45 2.53 -25.45
CA GLY A 20 -16.38 1.82 -26.35
C GLY A 20 -17.10 0.54 -25.90
N VAL A 21 -18.45 0.62 -25.82
CA VAL A 21 -19.49 -0.25 -26.44
C VAL A 21 -20.81 -0.17 -25.61
N SER A 22 -21.94 -0.03 -26.33
CA SER A 22 -23.25 0.50 -25.90
C SER A 22 -24.36 -0.53 -25.58
N MET A 23 -25.29 -0.09 -24.72
CA MET A 23 -26.78 -0.19 -24.64
C MET A 23 -27.50 -1.53 -24.93
N SER A 24 -28.46 -2.05 -24.15
CA SER A 24 -29.77 -1.47 -23.74
C SER A 24 -30.49 -2.38 -22.68
N SER A 25 -31.07 -1.83 -21.58
CA SER A 25 -32.52 -1.76 -21.20
C SER A 25 -33.13 -3.09 -20.67
N LEU A 26 -34.00 -3.23 -19.65
CA LEU A 26 -34.84 -2.33 -18.84
C LEU A 26 -35.45 -3.11 -17.62
N HIS A 27 -35.58 -2.44 -16.47
CA HIS A 27 -36.61 -2.48 -15.38
C HIS A 27 -36.96 -3.74 -14.55
N LEU A 28 -37.44 -3.67 -13.29
CA LEU A 28 -37.50 -2.70 -12.18
C LEU A 28 -38.36 -3.37 -11.07
N LEU A 29 -38.30 -2.85 -9.83
CA LEU A 29 -39.27 -2.98 -8.72
C LEU A 29 -39.17 -4.30 -7.88
N LEU A 30 -39.32 -4.34 -6.55
CA LEU A 30 -39.74 -3.38 -5.52
C LEU A 30 -39.52 -4.01 -4.13
N ARG A 31 -39.06 -3.21 -3.14
CA ARG A 31 -39.57 -3.07 -1.73
C ARG A 31 -39.68 -4.33 -0.82
N TYR A 32 -39.57 -4.29 0.52
CA TYR A 32 -39.55 -3.24 1.54
C TYR A 32 -39.11 -3.84 2.91
N ALA A 33 -38.66 -2.95 3.81
CA ALA A 33 -39.01 -2.83 5.25
C ALA A 33 -38.53 -3.90 6.26
N LEU A 34 -37.72 -3.49 7.27
CA LEU A 34 -38.09 -3.21 8.69
C LEU A 34 -38.18 -4.52 9.51
N SER A 35 -37.74 -4.70 10.74
CA SER A 35 -37.30 -3.89 11.89
C SER A 35 -36.65 -4.91 12.86
N VAL A 36 -35.92 -4.56 13.91
CA VAL A 36 -36.45 -4.48 15.30
C VAL A 36 -35.26 -4.23 16.26
N CYS A 37 -35.40 -3.21 17.11
CA CYS A 37 -34.65 -2.95 18.36
C CYS A 37 -34.99 -4.04 19.41
N SER A 38 -34.32 -4.36 20.50
CA SER A 38 -33.41 -3.70 21.45
C SER A 38 -32.84 -4.88 22.30
N VAL A 39 -31.90 -4.74 23.25
CA VAL A 39 -32.23 -4.57 24.68
C VAL A 39 -30.93 -4.72 25.50
N LEU A 40 -30.72 -3.73 26.37
CA LEU A 40 -30.07 -3.68 27.69
C LEU A 40 -28.59 -4.07 27.90
N LEU A 41 -27.86 -3.11 28.49
CA LEU A 41 -26.86 -3.41 29.52
C LEU A 41 -26.94 -2.34 30.61
N CYS A 42 -27.27 -2.80 31.82
CA CYS A 42 -27.37 -2.04 33.05
C CYS A 42 -26.00 -1.51 33.52
N LEU A 43 -26.07 -0.31 34.11
CA LEU A 43 -25.05 0.29 34.96
C LEU A 43 -24.89 -0.49 36.27
N GLY A 44 -23.67 -0.57 36.79
CA GLY A 44 -23.42 -1.06 38.14
C GLY A 44 -21.96 -1.02 38.55
N CYS A 45 -21.66 -0.12 39.50
CA CYS A 45 -20.58 -0.16 40.49
C CYS A 45 -19.18 0.39 40.12
N LEU A 46 -19.00 1.62 40.62
CA LEU A 46 -17.75 2.23 41.02
C LEU A 46 -17.15 1.51 42.25
N GLY A 47 -15.81 1.47 42.29
CA GLY A 47 -15.04 1.56 43.52
C GLY A 47 -14.53 0.24 44.10
N CYS A 48 -13.23 -0.02 43.92
CA CYS A 48 -12.33 -0.46 45.00
C CYS A 48 -10.87 -0.32 44.55
N THR A 49 -10.10 0.34 45.41
CA THR A 49 -8.65 0.54 45.37
C THR A 49 -7.87 -0.76 45.29
N HIS A 50 -6.79 -0.80 44.50
CA HIS A 50 -5.66 -1.67 44.80
C HIS A 50 -4.33 -1.09 44.31
N GLN A 51 -3.55 -0.62 45.28
CA GLN A 51 -2.10 -0.59 45.19
C GLN A 51 -1.59 -2.04 45.32
N GLN A 52 -0.45 -2.30 44.67
CA GLN A 52 0.31 -3.55 44.53
C GLN A 52 -0.12 -4.52 43.41
N ALA A 53 0.60 -4.43 42.30
CA ALA A 53 1.26 -5.61 41.75
C ALA A 53 2.47 -5.19 40.90
N ALA A 54 3.56 -4.78 41.56
CA ALA A 54 4.89 -5.05 41.02
C ALA A 54 5.14 -6.56 41.11
N ARG A 55 4.46 -7.34 40.25
CA ARG A 55 4.86 -8.72 39.99
C ARG A 55 6.06 -8.65 39.07
N VAL A 56 7.25 -8.79 39.67
CA VAL A 56 8.44 -9.28 38.96
C VAL A 56 8.02 -10.60 38.30
N SER A 57 7.79 -10.58 36.98
CA SER A 57 7.41 -11.78 36.26
C SER A 57 8.58 -12.76 36.34
N LYS A 58 8.34 -13.95 36.88
CA LYS A 58 9.18 -15.13 36.65
C LYS A 58 9.61 -15.13 35.17
N SER A 59 10.91 -15.36 34.93
CA SER A 59 11.53 -15.49 33.61
C SER A 59 10.71 -16.43 32.72
N GLN A 60 9.75 -15.87 31.99
CA GLN A 60 9.03 -16.57 30.95
C GLN A 60 10.08 -16.77 29.85
N LYS A 61 10.49 -18.02 29.62
CA LYS A 61 11.51 -18.37 28.62
C LYS A 61 11.13 -17.71 27.30
N ARG A 62 11.82 -16.61 26.97
CA ARG A 62 11.43 -15.74 25.86
C ARG A 62 11.51 -16.54 24.56
N SER A 63 10.49 -16.45 23.73
CA SER A 63 10.49 -17.07 22.41
C SER A 63 11.78 -16.69 21.67
N PRO A 64 12.49 -17.64 21.06
CA PRO A 64 13.66 -17.32 20.25
C PRO A 64 13.32 -16.25 19.20
N ILE A 65 14.34 -15.54 18.75
CA ILE A 65 14.22 -14.60 17.63
C ILE A 65 15.06 -15.11 16.47
N PHE A 66 14.72 -14.72 15.24
CA PHE A 66 15.49 -15.06 14.05
C PHE A 66 16.69 -14.12 13.88
N LEU A 67 17.54 -14.04 14.90
CA LEU A 67 18.75 -13.25 14.90
C LEU A 67 19.95 -14.16 15.17
N TRP A 68 20.96 -14.04 14.34
CA TRP A 68 22.21 -14.77 14.46
C TRP A 68 23.40 -13.82 14.37
N LYS A 69 24.47 -14.19 15.05
CA LYS A 69 25.80 -13.61 14.86
C LYS A 69 26.63 -14.62 14.09
N ALA A 70 27.31 -14.16 13.04
CA ALA A 70 28.23 -14.95 12.25
C ALA A 70 29.64 -14.36 12.32
N SER A 71 30.64 -15.24 12.38
CA SER A 71 32.06 -14.89 12.36
C SER A 71 32.82 -15.80 11.40
N HIS A 72 33.90 -15.28 10.82
CA HIS A 72 34.77 -16.02 9.91
C HIS A 72 36.22 -15.90 10.40
N PRO A 73 36.99 -17.01 10.53
CA PRO A 73 38.35 -16.98 11.05
C PRO A 73 39.30 -16.07 10.28
N GLN A 74 39.14 -15.99 8.95
CA GLN A 74 39.95 -15.13 8.07
C GLN A 74 39.52 -13.65 8.09
N ALA A 75 38.46 -13.30 8.81
CA ALA A 75 37.96 -11.92 8.95
C ALA A 75 37.59 -11.61 10.41
N PRO A 76 38.55 -11.70 11.37
CA PRO A 76 38.26 -11.62 12.80
C PRO A 76 37.74 -10.25 13.24
N LYS A 77 38.04 -9.19 12.47
CA LYS A 77 37.57 -7.82 12.71
C LYS A 77 36.16 -7.56 12.18
N ALA A 78 35.64 -8.41 11.30
CA ALA A 78 34.29 -8.26 10.75
C ALA A 78 33.26 -8.78 11.76
N SER A 79 32.18 -8.02 11.99
CA SER A 79 31.01 -8.50 12.73
C SER A 79 29.81 -8.57 11.80
N LEU A 80 29.26 -9.77 11.64
CA LEU A 80 28.09 -10.03 10.81
C LEU A 80 26.91 -10.43 11.69
N TYR A 81 25.82 -9.67 11.61
CA TYR A 81 24.53 -10.05 12.14
C TYR A 81 23.60 -10.43 11.00
N LEU A 82 22.88 -11.54 11.16
CA LEU A 82 21.90 -12.06 10.22
C LEU A 82 20.54 -12.03 10.89
N TYR A 83 19.57 -11.31 10.33
CA TYR A 83 18.24 -11.18 10.87
C TYR A 83 17.19 -11.63 9.85
N GLY A 84 16.37 -12.59 10.26
CA GLY A 84 15.20 -13.09 9.55
C GLY A 84 14.03 -12.14 9.75
N THR A 85 13.67 -11.41 8.70
CA THR A 85 12.59 -10.43 8.71
C THR A 85 11.28 -11.00 8.18
N ILE A 86 10.20 -10.26 8.41
CA ILE A 86 8.91 -10.50 7.76
C ILE A 86 8.39 -9.17 7.22
N HIS A 87 8.09 -9.16 5.92
CA HIS A 87 7.81 -7.93 5.16
C HIS A 87 6.58 -7.15 5.64
N VAL A 88 5.71 -7.78 6.43
CA VAL A 88 4.41 -7.24 6.83
C VAL A 88 4.15 -7.54 8.30
N GLY A 89 3.32 -6.72 8.93
CA GLY A 89 2.93 -6.90 10.32
C GLY A 89 1.59 -6.25 10.64
N LYS A 90 1.14 -6.46 11.88
CA LYS A 90 0.00 -5.74 12.47
C LYS A 90 0.53 -4.65 13.39
N GLU A 91 -0.20 -3.53 13.47
CA GLU A 91 0.19 -2.36 14.27
C GLU A 91 0.51 -2.70 15.72
N GLN A 92 -0.38 -3.47 16.37
CA GLN A 92 -0.28 -3.81 17.80
C GLN A 92 0.95 -4.69 18.11
N LYS A 93 1.61 -5.24 17.08
CA LYS A 93 2.78 -6.12 17.19
C LYS A 93 4.00 -5.56 16.44
N ALA A 94 3.95 -4.28 16.06
CA ALA A 94 5.07 -3.59 15.43
C ALA A 94 6.19 -3.36 16.45
N GLY A 95 7.42 -3.67 16.06
CA GLY A 95 8.58 -3.63 16.95
C GLY A 95 9.67 -4.56 16.49
N VAL A 96 10.83 -4.46 17.13
CA VAL A 96 11.92 -5.43 17.00
C VAL A 96 12.38 -5.81 18.41
N ASP A 97 13.01 -6.97 18.57
CA ASP A 97 13.56 -7.32 19.87
C ASP A 97 14.71 -6.37 20.24
N ILE A 98 14.92 -6.12 21.54
CA ILE A 98 16.02 -5.29 22.05
C ILE A 98 17.37 -5.80 21.52
N ALA A 99 17.57 -7.12 21.43
CA ALA A 99 18.78 -7.72 20.87
C ALA A 99 18.99 -7.37 19.39
N VAL A 100 17.91 -7.22 18.62
CA VAL A 100 17.95 -6.79 17.22
C VAL A 100 18.43 -5.34 17.13
N LYS A 101 17.89 -4.45 17.97
CA LYS A 101 18.33 -3.05 18.03
C LYS A 101 19.81 -2.95 18.41
N GLU A 102 20.22 -3.63 19.48
CA GLU A 102 21.62 -3.60 19.93
C GLU A 102 22.60 -4.12 18.86
N ALA A 103 22.22 -5.19 18.13
CA ALA A 103 23.01 -5.71 17.04
C ALA A 103 23.08 -4.72 15.86
N LEU A 104 21.98 -4.03 15.56
CA LEU A 104 21.95 -2.98 14.54
C LEU A 104 22.80 -1.76 14.93
N ASP A 105 22.78 -1.35 16.20
CA ASP A 105 23.59 -0.25 16.74
C ASP A 105 25.10 -0.51 16.65
N ARG A 106 25.51 -1.78 16.79
CA ARG A 106 26.90 -2.20 16.65
C ARG A 106 27.36 -2.29 15.20
N SER A 107 26.47 -2.06 14.24
CA SER A 107 26.73 -2.23 12.81
C SER A 107 26.88 -0.89 12.09
N GLU A 108 27.80 -0.81 11.14
CA GLU A 108 28.06 0.40 10.34
C GLU A 108 27.05 0.57 9.19
N LEU A 109 26.45 -0.54 8.75
CA LEU A 109 25.49 -0.56 7.67
C LEU A 109 24.37 -1.57 7.92
N LEU A 110 23.23 -1.28 7.30
CA LEU A 110 22.09 -2.19 7.16
C LEU A 110 22.02 -2.66 5.71
N ALA A 111 22.25 -3.95 5.49
CA ALA A 111 22.06 -4.62 4.21
C ALA A 111 20.68 -5.30 4.19
N LEU A 112 19.89 -5.00 3.17
CA LEU A 112 18.55 -5.53 2.96
C LEU A 112 18.51 -6.29 1.64
N GLU A 113 17.51 -7.16 1.43
CA GLU A 113 17.21 -7.74 0.11
C GLU A 113 17.23 -6.64 -0.96
N SER A 114 16.34 -5.65 -0.81
CA SER A 114 16.25 -4.51 -1.69
C SER A 114 15.90 -3.25 -0.91
N VAL A 115 16.56 -2.13 -1.24
CA VAL A 115 16.26 -0.82 -0.67
C VAL A 115 15.42 -0.06 -1.69
N PRO A 116 14.17 0.32 -1.38
CA PRO A 116 13.33 1.07 -2.31
C PRO A 116 13.97 2.40 -2.71
N ALA A 117 13.94 2.72 -4.01
CA ALA A 117 14.55 3.94 -4.54
C ALA A 117 14.05 5.25 -3.88
N ASP A 118 12.80 5.29 -3.44
CA ASP A 118 12.13 6.43 -2.79
C ASP A 118 12.52 6.62 -1.31
N ARG A 119 13.14 5.61 -0.70
CA ARG A 119 13.67 5.64 0.68
C ARG A 119 15.16 6.01 0.72
N SER A 120 15.81 6.13 -0.45
CA SER A 120 17.13 6.74 -0.50
C SER A 120 17.02 8.22 -0.11
N THR A 121 17.82 8.65 0.86
CA THR A 121 17.74 9.95 1.55
C THR A 121 17.96 11.18 0.65
N LYS A 122 18.15 10.99 -0.66
CA LYS A 122 18.28 12.06 -1.63
C LYS A 122 17.45 11.72 -2.88
N LYS A 123 16.52 12.62 -3.27
CA LYS A 123 15.90 12.64 -4.60
C LYS A 123 16.96 12.94 -5.66
N THR A 124 17.81 11.97 -5.92
CA THR A 124 18.88 12.05 -6.91
C THR A 124 18.34 11.63 -8.27
N ALA A 125 19.01 12.06 -9.34
CA ALA A 125 18.76 11.54 -10.68
C ALA A 125 18.81 10.00 -10.71
N LEU A 126 19.71 9.40 -9.92
CA LEU A 126 19.82 7.94 -9.76
C LEU A 126 18.57 7.31 -9.12
N ALA A 127 18.00 7.91 -8.08
CA ALA A 127 16.77 7.41 -7.46
C ALA A 127 15.58 7.48 -8.45
N THR A 128 15.48 8.57 -9.21
CA THR A 128 14.46 8.73 -10.26
C THR A 128 14.62 7.70 -11.38
N ALA A 129 15.86 7.49 -11.86
CA ALA A 129 16.16 6.50 -12.88
C ALA A 129 15.80 5.07 -12.43
N LYS A 130 16.10 4.70 -11.17
CA LYS A 130 15.71 3.41 -10.60
C LYS A 130 14.19 3.22 -10.56
N MET A 131 13.44 4.24 -10.12
CA MET A 131 11.98 4.18 -10.11
C MET A 131 11.40 4.01 -11.53
N GLU A 132 11.97 4.71 -12.52
CA GLU A 132 11.54 4.57 -13.91
C GLU A 132 11.85 3.18 -14.47
N GLN A 133 13.02 2.61 -14.15
CA GLN A 133 13.36 1.24 -14.52
C GLN A 133 12.39 0.21 -13.92
N GLU A 134 12.07 0.35 -12.62
CA GLU A 134 11.07 -0.49 -11.93
C GLU A 134 9.70 -0.40 -12.62
N ARG A 135 9.27 0.81 -13.00
CA ARG A 135 8.01 1.04 -13.73
C ARG A 135 8.01 0.35 -15.10
N ARG A 136 9.10 0.51 -15.86
CA ARG A 136 9.24 -0.09 -17.20
C ARG A 136 9.15 -1.61 -17.16
N ILE A 137 9.77 -2.25 -16.17
CA ILE A 137 9.70 -3.72 -16.04
C ILE A 137 8.25 -4.16 -15.91
N VAL A 138 7.45 -3.50 -15.08
CA VAL A 138 6.07 -3.96 -14.91
C VAL A 138 5.18 -3.59 -16.08
N GLN A 139 5.43 -2.47 -16.74
CA GLN A 139 4.74 -2.14 -18.00
C GLN A 139 5.03 -3.16 -19.10
N GLN A 140 6.30 -3.49 -19.31
CA GLN A 140 6.72 -4.40 -20.38
C GLN A 140 6.35 -5.85 -20.07
N HIS A 141 6.49 -6.26 -18.81
CA HIS A 141 6.41 -7.67 -18.46
C HIS A 141 5.19 -8.06 -17.63
N GLY A 142 4.55 -7.11 -16.96
CA GLY A 142 3.36 -7.35 -16.13
C GLY A 142 2.04 -7.04 -16.81
N LEU A 143 2.03 -6.23 -17.87
CA LEU A 143 0.83 -5.92 -18.64
C LEU A 143 0.73 -6.79 -19.90
N LEU A 144 -0.51 -7.07 -20.31
CA LEU A 144 -0.84 -7.73 -21.57
C LEU A 144 -0.75 -6.71 -22.71
N SER A 145 -0.17 -7.14 -23.84
CA SER A 145 0.02 -6.28 -25.01
C SER A 145 -1.21 -6.27 -25.93
N GLY A 146 -1.35 -5.18 -26.69
CA GLY A 146 -2.41 -5.02 -27.70
C GLY A 146 -3.83 -5.17 -27.13
N ARG A 147 -4.65 -5.94 -27.86
CA ARG A 147 -6.06 -6.20 -27.51
C ARG A 147 -6.26 -7.39 -26.56
N GLN A 148 -5.19 -8.08 -26.14
CA GLN A 148 -5.33 -9.19 -25.20
C GLN A 148 -5.92 -8.73 -23.87
N GLN A 149 -6.66 -9.63 -23.25
CA GLN A 149 -7.28 -9.44 -21.94
C GLN A 149 -7.08 -10.69 -21.09
N LEU A 150 -7.03 -10.51 -19.77
CA LEU A 150 -6.78 -11.60 -18.81
C LEU A 150 -7.67 -12.82 -19.06
N HIS A 151 -8.97 -12.60 -19.30
CA HIS A 151 -9.94 -13.68 -19.52
C HIS A 151 -9.70 -14.52 -20.79
N LYS A 152 -8.83 -14.05 -21.71
CA LYS A 152 -8.40 -14.77 -22.92
C LYS A 152 -7.09 -15.54 -22.73
N VAL A 153 -6.35 -15.28 -21.65
CA VAL A 153 -5.02 -15.89 -21.38
C VAL A 153 -5.01 -16.80 -20.15
N ILE A 154 -6.17 -17.02 -19.53
CA ILE A 154 -6.39 -18.01 -18.46
C ILE A 154 -7.62 -18.85 -18.81
N SER A 155 -7.74 -20.03 -18.23
CA SER A 155 -8.89 -20.90 -18.42
C SER A 155 -10.20 -20.25 -17.93
N PRO A 156 -11.35 -20.62 -18.52
CA PRO A 156 -12.67 -20.20 -18.03
C PRO A 156 -12.91 -20.55 -16.56
N LYS A 157 -12.36 -21.68 -16.08
CA LYS A 157 -12.42 -22.11 -14.68
C LYS A 157 -11.72 -21.11 -13.76
N THR A 158 -10.49 -20.72 -14.10
CA THR A 158 -9.72 -19.72 -13.34
C THR A 158 -10.40 -18.36 -13.38
N TYR A 159 -10.96 -17.93 -14.52
CA TYR A 159 -11.67 -16.65 -14.60
C TYR A 159 -12.96 -16.64 -13.76
N ARG A 160 -13.69 -17.76 -13.66
CA ARG A 160 -14.83 -17.89 -12.73
C ARG A 160 -14.38 -17.78 -11.27
N LEU A 161 -13.28 -18.42 -10.89
CA LEU A 161 -12.73 -18.31 -9.54
C LEU A 161 -12.27 -16.88 -9.22
N LEU A 162 -11.55 -16.23 -10.16
CA LEU A 162 -11.19 -14.81 -10.06
C LEU A 162 -12.42 -13.92 -9.86
N THR A 163 -13.48 -14.18 -10.61
CA THR A 163 -14.74 -13.44 -10.50
C THR A 163 -15.36 -13.61 -9.11
N LYS A 164 -15.42 -14.85 -8.59
CA LYS A 164 -15.92 -15.15 -7.24
C LYS A 164 -15.11 -14.41 -6.17
N VAL A 165 -13.79 -14.55 -6.19
CA VAL A 165 -12.89 -13.91 -5.22
C VAL A 165 -12.93 -12.38 -5.31
N SER A 166 -12.89 -11.81 -6.51
CA SER A 166 -12.98 -10.35 -6.72
C SER A 166 -14.28 -9.78 -6.14
N ARG A 167 -15.40 -10.49 -6.31
CA ARG A 167 -16.72 -10.08 -5.77
C ARG A 167 -16.75 -10.05 -4.24
N LYS A 168 -15.99 -10.93 -3.55
CA LYS A 168 -15.84 -10.89 -2.09
C LYS A 168 -15.24 -9.56 -1.64
N PHE A 169 -14.24 -9.06 -2.37
CA PHE A 169 -13.65 -7.73 -2.14
C PHE A 169 -14.45 -6.57 -2.75
N GLY A 170 -15.61 -6.85 -3.36
CA GLY A 170 -16.44 -5.84 -4.00
C GLY A 170 -15.86 -5.28 -5.29
N MET A 171 -14.97 -6.01 -5.93
CA MET A 171 -14.28 -5.62 -7.15
C MET A 171 -14.84 -6.37 -8.37
N SER A 172 -14.79 -5.73 -9.52
CA SER A 172 -15.03 -6.38 -10.80
C SER A 172 -13.74 -7.07 -11.27
N PRO A 173 -13.79 -8.30 -11.82
CA PRO A 173 -12.62 -8.93 -12.44
C PRO A 173 -12.06 -8.12 -13.61
N ARG A 174 -12.85 -7.18 -14.17
CA ARG A 174 -12.41 -6.22 -15.21
C ARG A 174 -11.23 -5.35 -14.77
N PHE A 175 -11.12 -5.10 -13.46
CA PHE A 175 -10.00 -4.35 -12.89
C PHE A 175 -8.63 -4.96 -13.23
N PHE A 176 -8.59 -6.27 -13.50
CA PHE A 176 -7.37 -7.01 -13.79
C PHE A 176 -7.17 -7.28 -15.29
N HIS A 177 -8.05 -6.79 -16.18
CA HIS A 177 -8.10 -7.21 -17.58
C HIS A 177 -6.81 -6.98 -18.37
N LYS A 178 -6.05 -5.94 -18.06
CA LYS A 178 -4.76 -5.65 -18.72
C LYS A 178 -3.55 -6.26 -18.02
N MET A 179 -3.74 -6.93 -16.89
CA MET A 179 -2.66 -7.51 -16.12
C MET A 179 -2.41 -8.96 -16.56
N LYS A 180 -1.14 -9.38 -16.59
CA LYS A 180 -0.78 -10.80 -16.70
C LYS A 180 -1.12 -11.53 -15.39
N PRO A 181 -1.36 -12.85 -15.42
CA PRO A 181 -1.85 -13.58 -14.25
C PRO A 181 -0.96 -13.45 -13.00
N TRP A 182 0.37 -13.46 -13.14
CA TRP A 182 1.27 -13.28 -11.99
C TRP A 182 1.08 -11.92 -11.31
N LEU A 183 0.84 -10.88 -12.09
CA LEU A 183 0.61 -9.53 -11.60
C LEU A 183 -0.72 -9.48 -10.85
N VAL A 184 -1.75 -10.14 -11.38
CA VAL A 184 -3.05 -10.27 -10.69
C VAL A 184 -2.92 -10.93 -9.33
N SER A 185 -2.13 -12.01 -9.22
CA SER A 185 -1.85 -12.67 -7.94
C SER A 185 -1.33 -11.70 -6.89
N MET A 186 -0.28 -10.95 -7.23
CA MET A 186 0.36 -10.01 -6.31
C MET A 186 -0.55 -8.82 -5.93
N ALA A 187 -1.36 -8.34 -6.88
CA ALA A 187 -2.35 -7.31 -6.62
C ALA A 187 -3.41 -7.80 -5.63
N LEU A 188 -3.93 -9.02 -5.82
CA LEU A 188 -4.91 -9.63 -4.94
C LEU A 188 -4.35 -9.88 -3.53
N SER A 189 -3.12 -10.37 -3.40
CA SER A 189 -2.44 -10.50 -2.10
C SER A 189 -2.31 -9.15 -1.39
N SER A 190 -2.00 -8.08 -2.13
CA SER A 190 -1.92 -6.71 -1.58
C SER A 190 -3.26 -6.21 -1.05
N ILE A 191 -4.33 -6.49 -1.79
CA ILE A 191 -5.70 -6.15 -1.38
C ILE A 191 -6.08 -6.91 -0.11
N GLN A 192 -5.82 -8.21 -0.05
CA GLN A 192 -6.09 -9.04 1.12
C GLN A 192 -5.38 -8.53 2.38
N MET A 193 -4.10 -8.17 2.27
CA MET A 193 -3.34 -7.58 3.38
C MET A 193 -4.04 -6.33 3.93
N GLY A 194 -4.49 -5.44 3.03
CA GLY A 194 -5.22 -4.24 3.40
C GLY A 194 -6.51 -4.51 4.17
N TYR A 195 -7.22 -5.59 3.83
CA TYR A 195 -8.45 -6.02 4.52
C TYR A 195 -8.20 -6.72 5.86
N ALA A 196 -7.02 -7.32 6.06
CA ALA A 196 -6.67 -8.06 7.27
C ALA A 196 -5.95 -7.20 8.34
N ASP A 197 -5.91 -5.88 8.16
CA ASP A 197 -5.12 -4.93 8.95
C ASP A 197 -3.62 -5.28 9.04
N VAL A 198 -3.13 -5.96 7.99
CA VAL A 198 -1.72 -6.31 7.83
C VAL A 198 -1.10 -5.31 6.86
N ARG A 199 0.01 -4.68 7.27
CA ARG A 199 0.67 -3.64 6.47
C ARG A 199 2.17 -3.83 6.40
N ARG A 200 2.75 -3.40 5.28
CA ARG A 200 4.22 -3.40 5.04
C ARG A 200 4.97 -2.47 5.98
N GLU A 201 4.38 -1.33 6.34
CA GLU A 201 4.98 -0.37 7.27
C GLU A 201 5.24 -0.93 8.68
N PHE A 202 4.53 -2.01 9.05
CA PHE A 202 4.73 -2.76 10.29
C PHE A 202 5.63 -3.98 10.13
N GLY A 203 6.09 -4.26 8.91
CA GLY A 203 7.11 -5.27 8.63
C GLY A 203 8.45 -4.90 9.22
N LYS A 204 9.28 -5.91 9.51
CA LYS A 204 10.55 -5.71 10.22
C LYS A 204 11.54 -4.88 9.39
N GLU A 205 11.58 -5.09 8.08
CA GLU A 205 12.42 -4.33 7.13
C GLU A 205 12.08 -2.84 7.15
N SER A 206 10.78 -2.50 7.13
CA SER A 206 10.33 -1.10 7.17
C SER A 206 10.72 -0.40 8.48
N ILE A 207 10.65 -1.14 9.58
CA ILE A 207 11.08 -0.68 10.90
C ILE A 207 12.59 -0.40 10.91
N LEU A 208 13.38 -1.37 10.44
CA LEU A 208 14.85 -1.26 10.38
C LEU A 208 15.32 -0.16 9.43
N MET A 209 14.70 -0.02 8.25
CA MET A 209 15.01 1.08 7.33
C MET A 209 14.76 2.44 7.96
N THR A 210 13.63 2.61 8.65
CA THR A 210 13.34 3.86 9.36
C THR A 210 14.39 4.14 10.43
N TYR A 211 14.75 3.11 11.20
CA TYR A 211 15.78 3.22 12.21
C TYR A 211 17.11 3.67 11.60
N ALA A 212 17.56 3.00 10.54
CA ALA A 212 18.80 3.32 9.84
C ALA A 212 18.79 4.74 9.28
N GLU A 213 17.69 5.17 8.65
CA GLU A 213 17.52 6.55 8.15
C GLU A 213 17.63 7.59 9.27
N LYS A 214 16.93 7.38 10.40
CA LYS A 214 16.97 8.28 11.56
C LYS A 214 18.38 8.40 12.14
N ASN A 215 19.12 7.30 12.16
CA ASN A 215 20.48 7.23 12.71
C ASN A 215 21.57 7.44 11.64
N LYS A 216 21.21 7.87 10.42
CA LYS A 216 22.14 8.08 9.29
C LYS A 216 23.02 6.86 8.97
N GLN A 217 22.54 5.66 9.30
CA GLN A 217 23.23 4.40 9.01
C GLN A 217 23.13 4.09 7.51
N ARG A 218 24.21 3.57 6.93
CA ARG A 218 24.27 3.30 5.49
C ARG A 218 23.32 2.15 5.12
N LEU A 219 22.46 2.37 4.13
CA LEU A 219 21.61 1.33 3.54
C LEU A 219 22.31 0.68 2.32
N VAL A 220 22.26 -0.65 2.25
CA VAL A 220 22.82 -1.44 1.13
C VAL A 220 21.76 -2.44 0.65
N SER A 221 21.67 -2.65 -0.66
CA SER A 221 20.85 -3.71 -1.26
C SER A 221 21.72 -4.91 -1.61
N LEU A 222 21.25 -6.12 -1.29
CA LEU A 222 21.90 -7.38 -1.65
C LEU A 222 21.53 -7.84 -3.07
N GLU A 223 20.39 -7.39 -3.57
CA GLU A 223 19.90 -7.65 -4.92
C GLU A 223 19.19 -6.41 -5.49
N ARG A 224 18.84 -6.44 -6.78
CA ARG A 224 18.04 -5.39 -7.41
C ARG A 224 16.56 -5.80 -7.39
N LEU A 225 15.67 -4.84 -7.16
CA LEU A 225 14.23 -5.10 -7.24
C LEU A 225 13.79 -5.62 -8.62
N SER A 226 14.45 -5.15 -9.67
CA SER A 226 14.26 -5.62 -11.05
C SER A 226 14.39 -7.13 -11.15
N ASP A 227 15.37 -7.69 -10.44
CA ASP A 227 15.74 -9.09 -10.53
C ASP A 227 14.68 -9.95 -9.84
N GLN A 228 14.14 -9.48 -8.71
CA GLN A 228 13.00 -10.11 -8.04
C GLN A 228 11.75 -10.13 -8.92
N LEU A 229 11.42 -9.01 -9.57
CA LEU A 229 10.25 -8.91 -10.47
C LEU A 229 10.38 -9.80 -11.70
N GLN A 230 11.60 -9.90 -12.23
CA GLN A 230 11.87 -10.70 -13.42
C GLN A 230 11.58 -12.19 -13.19
N VAL A 231 11.74 -12.71 -11.97
CA VAL A 231 11.41 -14.10 -11.65
C VAL A 231 9.95 -14.43 -12.03
N PHE A 232 9.01 -13.54 -11.69
CA PHE A 232 7.60 -13.73 -12.02
C PHE A 232 7.32 -13.56 -13.52
N SER A 233 8.01 -12.61 -14.17
CA SER A 233 7.84 -12.40 -15.62
C SER A 233 8.33 -13.55 -16.49
N LYS A 234 9.29 -14.35 -15.99
CA LYS A 234 9.89 -15.49 -16.70
C LYS A 234 9.08 -16.78 -16.56
N MET A 235 8.00 -16.78 -15.78
CA MET A 235 7.07 -17.90 -15.71
C MET A 235 6.41 -18.14 -17.08
N SER A 236 6.31 -19.41 -17.49
CA SER A 236 5.45 -19.82 -18.61
C SER A 236 3.98 -19.44 -18.35
N PRO A 237 3.14 -19.30 -19.40
CA PRO A 237 1.72 -19.01 -19.23
C PRO A 237 1.01 -19.98 -18.26
N LYS A 238 1.34 -21.27 -18.33
CA LYS A 238 0.82 -22.32 -17.44
C LYS A 238 1.24 -22.09 -15.97
N GLN A 239 2.50 -21.72 -15.73
CA GLN A 239 2.98 -21.39 -14.38
C GLN A 239 2.32 -20.12 -13.83
N GLN A 240 2.13 -19.09 -14.66
CA GLN A 240 1.45 -17.86 -14.25
C GLN A 240 -0.01 -18.12 -13.87
N GLU A 241 -0.74 -18.92 -14.65
CA GLU A 241 -2.11 -19.30 -14.32
C GLU A 241 -2.15 -20.16 -13.05
N ALA A 242 -1.27 -21.15 -12.91
CA ALA A 242 -1.19 -21.96 -11.70
C ALA A 242 -0.94 -21.09 -10.46
N TYR A 243 -0.03 -20.12 -10.54
CA TYR A 243 0.26 -19.18 -9.45
C TYR A 243 -0.97 -18.33 -9.10
N LEU A 244 -1.73 -17.88 -10.12
CA LEU A 244 -3.01 -17.21 -9.91
C LEU A 244 -4.06 -18.11 -9.24
N VAL A 245 -4.19 -19.36 -9.68
CA VAL A 245 -5.12 -20.34 -9.07
C VAL A 245 -4.77 -20.56 -7.59
N SER A 246 -3.50 -20.81 -7.27
CA SER A 246 -3.05 -20.97 -5.89
C SER A 246 -3.36 -19.75 -5.03
N THR A 247 -3.10 -18.55 -5.55
CA THR A 247 -3.43 -17.29 -4.86
C THR A 247 -4.94 -17.16 -4.63
N LEU A 248 -5.75 -17.46 -5.64
CA LEU A 248 -7.21 -17.40 -5.54
C LEU A 248 -7.78 -18.43 -4.56
N MET A 249 -7.21 -19.64 -4.49
CA MET A 249 -7.64 -20.66 -3.52
C MET A 249 -7.38 -20.20 -2.09
N GLY A 250 -6.19 -19.66 -1.81
CA GLY A 250 -5.89 -19.10 -0.48
C GLY A 250 -6.87 -17.98 -0.10
N LEU A 251 -7.19 -17.09 -1.06
CA LEU A 251 -8.16 -16.01 -0.86
C LEU A 251 -9.61 -16.47 -0.72
N ASP A 252 -9.96 -17.64 -1.27
CA ASP A 252 -11.31 -18.18 -1.16
C ASP A 252 -11.57 -18.84 0.20
N GLY A 253 -10.54 -18.90 1.06
CA GLY A 253 -10.60 -19.46 2.42
C GLY A 253 -10.00 -20.86 2.54
N HIS A 254 -9.29 -21.33 1.50
CA HIS A 254 -8.64 -22.65 1.54
C HIS A 254 -7.28 -22.64 2.26
N ASP A 255 -6.71 -21.46 2.57
CA ASP A 255 -5.48 -21.32 3.35
C ASP A 255 -5.59 -20.19 4.37
N ASP A 256 -4.96 -20.38 5.53
CA ASP A 256 -4.68 -19.28 6.47
C ASP A 256 -3.45 -18.51 5.98
N THR A 257 -3.68 -17.55 5.10
CA THR A 257 -2.65 -16.72 4.46
C THR A 257 -1.76 -15.99 5.47
N PHE A 258 -2.23 -15.77 6.71
CA PHE A 258 -1.49 -15.04 7.74
C PHE A 258 -0.91 -15.93 8.83
N LYS A 259 -1.08 -17.26 8.76
CA LYS A 259 -0.48 -18.23 9.69
C LYS A 259 1.03 -18.06 9.83
N ILE A 260 1.71 -17.68 8.75
CA ILE A 260 3.16 -17.41 8.78
C ILE A 260 3.52 -16.28 9.77
N LEU A 261 2.64 -15.30 10.00
CA LEU A 261 2.88 -14.24 10.99
C LEU A 261 2.83 -14.79 12.42
N ASP A 262 2.03 -15.81 12.68
CA ASP A 262 1.96 -16.46 13.98
C ASP A 262 3.14 -17.41 14.21
N ILE A 263 3.51 -18.19 13.18
CA ILE A 263 4.72 -19.01 13.20
C ILE A 263 5.96 -18.14 13.42
N TYR A 264 6.07 -17.01 12.72
CA TYR A 264 7.20 -16.09 12.85
C TYR A 264 7.40 -15.60 14.29
N LYS A 265 6.33 -15.37 15.05
CA LYS A 265 6.42 -14.90 16.45
C LYS A 265 7.02 -15.92 17.40
N THR A 266 6.97 -17.21 17.05
CA THR A 266 7.53 -18.27 17.89
C THR A 266 9.05 -18.31 17.83
N GLY A 267 9.65 -17.76 16.76
CA GLY A 267 11.07 -17.95 16.47
C GLY A 267 11.46 -19.41 16.19
N ASN A 268 10.51 -20.31 16.04
CA ASN A 268 10.80 -21.72 15.84
C ASN A 268 11.18 -21.95 14.37
N MET A 269 12.46 -22.29 14.14
CA MET A 269 12.99 -22.55 12.79
C MET A 269 12.37 -23.82 12.19
N ASP A 270 12.21 -24.88 12.98
CA ASP A 270 11.67 -26.16 12.50
C ASP A 270 10.19 -26.03 12.13
N LEU A 271 9.43 -25.28 12.93
CA LEU A 271 8.02 -24.98 12.62
C LEU A 271 7.90 -24.15 11.35
N LEU A 272 8.78 -23.17 11.16
CA LEU A 272 8.84 -22.38 9.94
C LEU A 272 9.19 -23.25 8.73
N GLU A 273 10.20 -24.10 8.85
CA GLU A 273 10.62 -25.01 7.79
C GLU A 273 9.50 -25.98 7.41
N LYS A 274 8.87 -26.61 8.40
CA LYS A 274 7.71 -27.49 8.17
C LYS A 274 6.61 -26.75 7.42
N TYR A 275 6.27 -25.53 7.82
CA TYR A 275 5.23 -24.74 7.16
C TYR A 275 5.59 -24.36 5.72
N LEU A 276 6.83 -23.93 5.46
CA LEU A 276 7.29 -23.61 4.12
C LEU A 276 7.27 -24.85 3.21
N ASN A 277 7.64 -26.02 3.75
CA ASN A 277 7.68 -27.29 3.02
C ASN A 277 6.29 -27.94 2.84
N GLN A 278 5.28 -27.60 3.65
CA GLN A 278 3.90 -28.11 3.49
C GLN A 278 3.26 -27.66 2.15
N SER A 279 3.70 -26.53 1.61
CA SER A 279 3.19 -25.96 0.36
C SER A 279 3.96 -26.42 -0.90
N ASN A 280 4.78 -27.48 -0.78
CA ASN A 280 5.74 -27.93 -1.79
C ASN A 280 5.07 -28.67 -2.98
N LEU A 281 4.06 -28.06 -3.60
CA LEU A 281 3.45 -28.57 -4.83
C LEU A 281 4.49 -28.59 -5.95
N GLU A 282 4.58 -29.72 -6.65
CA GLU A 282 5.62 -29.98 -7.65
C GLU A 282 5.68 -28.94 -8.76
N GLN A 283 4.52 -28.49 -9.23
CA GLN A 283 4.36 -27.47 -10.27
C GLN A 283 4.98 -26.10 -9.95
N PHE A 284 5.30 -25.82 -8.68
CA PHE A 284 5.95 -24.57 -8.26
C PHE A 284 7.42 -24.77 -7.85
N ARG A 285 8.02 -25.95 -8.06
CA ARG A 285 9.42 -26.25 -7.68
C ARG A 285 10.41 -25.29 -8.32
N ASP A 286 10.33 -25.10 -9.64
CA ASP A 286 11.19 -24.16 -10.38
C ASP A 286 10.99 -22.71 -9.92
N LEU A 287 9.74 -22.30 -9.66
CA LEU A 287 9.46 -20.97 -9.11
C LEU A 287 10.10 -20.80 -7.73
N ARG A 288 9.90 -21.77 -6.81
CA ARG A 288 10.46 -21.74 -5.46
C ARG A 288 11.98 -21.64 -5.48
N ARG A 289 12.64 -22.42 -6.33
CA ARG A 289 14.09 -22.33 -6.55
C ARG A 289 14.50 -20.92 -6.96
N ARG A 290 13.81 -20.31 -7.93
CA ARG A 290 14.15 -18.96 -8.43
C ARG A 290 13.86 -17.84 -7.45
N ILE A 291 12.77 -17.93 -6.66
CA ILE A 291 12.45 -16.92 -5.63
C ILE A 291 13.21 -17.14 -4.32
N GLY A 292 13.82 -18.30 -4.12
CA GLY A 292 14.52 -18.69 -2.90
C GLY A 292 15.99 -19.02 -3.17
N ASP A 293 16.27 -20.27 -3.54
CA ASP A 293 17.62 -20.85 -3.65
C ASP A 293 18.60 -20.01 -4.51
N ASP A 294 18.20 -19.67 -5.74
CA ASP A 294 19.08 -18.93 -6.66
C ASP A 294 19.39 -17.52 -6.09
N ARG A 295 18.42 -16.91 -5.40
CA ARG A 295 18.59 -15.63 -4.70
C ARG A 295 19.47 -15.78 -3.46
N ASN A 296 19.36 -16.89 -2.71
CA ASN A 296 20.19 -17.17 -1.55
C ASN A 296 21.67 -17.21 -1.93
N VAL A 297 22.01 -17.88 -3.04
CA VAL A 297 23.38 -17.96 -3.55
C VAL A 297 23.93 -16.56 -3.86
N LEU A 298 23.15 -15.74 -4.58
CA LEU A 298 23.54 -14.36 -4.90
C LEU A 298 23.72 -13.49 -3.64
N MET A 299 22.78 -13.57 -2.69
CA MET A 299 22.84 -12.82 -1.44
C MET A 299 24.05 -13.24 -0.61
N VAL A 300 24.36 -14.54 -0.50
CA VAL A 300 25.53 -15.04 0.22
C VAL A 300 26.82 -14.52 -0.40
N LYS A 301 26.92 -14.52 -1.73
CA LYS A 301 28.07 -13.90 -2.43
C LYS A 301 28.24 -12.43 -2.00
N ARG A 302 27.15 -11.65 -2.01
CA ARG A 302 27.21 -10.22 -1.64
C ARG A 302 27.47 -10.00 -0.16
N ILE A 303 26.98 -10.86 0.72
CA ILE A 303 27.28 -10.84 2.16
C ILE A 303 28.78 -11.10 2.39
N LYS A 304 29.37 -12.08 1.71
CA LYS A 304 30.81 -12.36 1.80
C LYS A 304 31.65 -11.17 1.34
N GLU A 305 31.25 -10.48 0.28
CA GLU A 305 31.92 -9.25 -0.18
C GLU A 305 31.86 -8.12 0.86
N LEU A 306 30.76 -7.98 1.61
CA LEU A 306 30.67 -7.01 2.71
C LEU A 306 31.63 -7.37 3.85
N VAL A 307 31.71 -8.66 4.21
CA VAL A 307 32.62 -9.17 5.24
C VAL A 307 34.09 -8.98 4.84
N ALA A 308 34.45 -9.27 3.58
CA ALA A 308 35.80 -9.11 3.06
C ALA A 308 36.29 -7.65 3.12
N GLN A 309 35.36 -6.69 3.02
CA GLN A 309 35.65 -5.25 3.19
C GLN A 309 35.77 -4.83 4.67
N SER A 310 35.88 -5.79 5.60
CA SER A 310 35.98 -5.60 7.06
C SER A 310 34.83 -4.77 7.65
N LYS A 311 33.64 -4.83 7.04
CA LYS A 311 32.49 -4.04 7.48
C LYS A 311 31.76 -4.71 8.63
N LYS A 312 31.26 -3.89 9.56
CA LYS A 312 30.28 -4.34 10.56
C LYS A 312 28.89 -4.31 9.94
N ALA A 313 28.43 -5.43 9.43
CA ALA A 313 27.20 -5.51 8.65
C ALA A 313 26.04 -6.11 9.45
N PHE A 314 24.90 -5.42 9.45
CA PHE A 314 23.62 -5.99 9.82
C PHE A 314 22.86 -6.39 8.56
N VAL A 315 22.68 -7.69 8.32
CA VAL A 315 21.96 -8.22 7.18
C VAL A 315 20.54 -8.59 7.61
N ALA A 316 19.54 -7.99 6.97
CA ALA A 316 18.14 -8.25 7.21
C ALA A 316 17.47 -8.73 5.93
N VAL A 317 17.09 -10.00 5.90
CA VAL A 317 16.40 -10.61 4.75
C VAL A 317 15.26 -11.48 5.24
N GLY A 318 14.26 -11.71 4.39
CA GLY A 318 13.06 -12.46 4.68
C GLY A 318 13.40 -13.81 5.30
N VAL A 319 12.70 -14.16 6.38
CA VAL A 319 13.02 -15.32 7.21
C VAL A 319 13.08 -16.63 6.42
N ALA A 320 12.32 -16.74 5.34
CA ALA A 320 12.31 -17.90 4.46
C ALA A 320 13.68 -18.15 3.80
N HIS A 321 14.50 -17.13 3.59
CA HIS A 321 15.83 -17.25 2.99
C HIS A 321 16.86 -17.92 3.93
N TYR A 322 16.55 -18.09 5.21
CA TYR A 322 17.46 -18.72 6.19
C TYR A 322 17.20 -20.22 6.39
N VAL A 323 16.14 -20.75 5.79
CA VAL A 323 15.66 -22.12 6.03
C VAL A 323 16.20 -23.08 4.97
N GLY A 324 16.39 -24.35 5.35
CA GLY A 324 16.75 -25.43 4.43
C GLY A 324 18.23 -25.49 4.04
N LYS A 325 18.57 -26.51 3.23
CA LYS A 325 19.95 -26.83 2.81
C LYS A 325 20.58 -25.74 1.93
N THR A 326 19.76 -25.03 1.17
CA THR A 326 20.13 -23.89 0.31
C THR A 326 19.88 -22.55 0.99
N GLY A 327 19.50 -22.54 2.28
CA GLY A 327 19.32 -21.33 3.07
C GLY A 327 20.65 -20.62 3.36
N ILE A 328 20.58 -19.32 3.58
CA ILE A 328 21.76 -18.47 3.85
C ILE A 328 22.59 -19.00 5.02
N LEU A 329 21.96 -19.52 6.08
CA LEU A 329 22.69 -20.09 7.23
C LEU A 329 23.52 -21.31 6.80
N ALA A 330 22.96 -22.20 5.99
CA ALA A 330 23.63 -23.40 5.52
C ALA A 330 24.78 -23.06 4.56
N LEU A 331 24.54 -22.15 3.61
CA LEU A 331 25.53 -21.69 2.63
C LEU A 331 26.70 -20.92 3.27
N LEU A 332 26.45 -20.16 4.34
CA LEU A 332 27.53 -19.50 5.09
C LEU A 332 28.32 -20.51 5.93
N LYS A 333 27.66 -21.47 6.58
CA LYS A 333 28.35 -22.55 7.31
C LYS A 333 29.25 -23.36 6.39
N SER A 334 28.77 -23.74 5.20
CA SER A 334 29.58 -24.45 4.20
C SER A 334 30.73 -23.60 3.66
N SER A 335 30.67 -22.27 3.83
CA SER A 335 31.76 -21.33 3.50
C SER A 335 32.68 -21.05 4.69
N GLY A 336 32.63 -21.82 5.78
CA GLY A 336 33.54 -21.67 6.94
C GLY A 336 33.11 -20.66 7.99
N TYR A 337 31.87 -20.15 7.96
CA TYR A 337 31.37 -19.27 9.00
C TYR A 337 30.86 -20.05 10.22
N THR A 338 31.24 -19.59 11.41
CA THR A 338 30.61 -20.00 12.67
C THR A 338 29.37 -19.15 12.89
N ILE A 339 28.22 -19.80 13.13
CA ILE A 339 26.93 -19.11 13.31
C ILE A 339 26.35 -19.46 14.68
N GLN A 340 26.02 -18.43 15.46
CA GLN A 340 25.42 -18.56 16.77
C GLN A 340 24.11 -17.78 16.83
N ARG A 341 23.08 -18.38 17.45
CA ARG A 341 21.79 -17.73 17.64
C ARG A 341 21.87 -16.71 18.78
N VAL A 342 21.32 -15.51 18.57
CA VAL A 342 21.28 -14.46 19.58
C VAL A 342 20.01 -14.62 20.43
N PRO A 343 20.10 -14.68 21.77
CA PRO A 343 18.94 -14.77 22.64
C PRO A 343 18.03 -13.53 22.58
N ALA A 344 16.73 -13.75 22.73
CA ALA A 344 15.74 -12.68 22.80
C ALA A 344 15.86 -11.88 24.11
N LYS A 345 15.84 -10.56 24.00
CA LYS A 345 15.91 -9.62 25.13
C LYS A 345 14.59 -8.91 25.42
N GLY A 346 13.54 -9.23 24.66
CA GLY A 346 12.20 -8.66 24.82
C GLY A 346 11.87 -7.71 23.68
N LEU A 347 10.58 -7.58 23.39
CA LEU A 347 10.11 -6.72 22.32
C LEU A 347 10.30 -5.25 22.70
N LEU A 348 11.04 -4.52 21.87
CA LEU A 348 10.99 -3.06 21.84
C LEU A 348 9.88 -2.65 20.86
N PRO A 349 8.75 -2.11 21.35
CA PRO A 349 7.67 -1.67 20.48
C PRO A 349 8.20 -0.64 19.49
N PHE A 350 7.74 -0.74 18.24
CA PHE A 350 8.12 0.25 17.23
C PHE A 350 7.42 1.56 17.55
N GLN A 351 8.12 2.43 18.27
CA GLN A 351 7.74 3.82 18.47
C GLN A 351 8.12 4.64 17.23
N GLN A 352 7.61 4.26 16.07
CA GLN A 352 7.34 5.30 15.09
C GLN A 352 6.04 5.99 15.47
N PRO A 353 5.86 7.23 15.01
CA PRO A 353 4.65 7.96 15.31
C PRO A 353 3.47 7.38 14.50
N PHE A 354 2.92 6.28 14.98
CA PHE A 354 1.71 5.60 14.47
C PHE A 354 0.41 6.14 15.04
N ASP A 355 0.55 7.21 15.79
CA ASP A 355 -0.38 8.32 15.92
C ASP A 355 -0.98 8.73 14.53
N ARG A 356 -0.44 8.32 13.36
CA ARG A 356 -1.03 8.50 12.01
C ARG A 356 -2.34 7.78 11.71
N TYR A 357 -2.67 6.68 12.37
CA TYR A 357 -3.92 5.95 12.11
C TYR A 357 -4.95 6.12 13.22
N GLN A 358 -4.49 6.35 14.45
CA GLN A 358 -5.34 6.74 15.59
C GLN A 358 -5.61 8.25 15.63
N HIS A 359 -4.64 9.08 15.20
CA HIS A 359 -4.74 10.55 15.07
C HIS A 359 -4.28 11.03 13.66
N PRO A 360 -4.97 10.58 12.59
CA PRO A 360 -4.61 10.88 11.20
C PRO A 360 -4.42 12.37 10.88
N ASP A 361 -5.06 13.26 11.63
CA ASP A 361 -4.86 14.70 11.47
C ASP A 361 -3.40 15.17 11.65
N LYS A 362 -2.58 14.48 12.45
CA LYS A 362 -1.21 14.93 12.76
C LYS A 362 -0.19 14.59 11.66
N TYR A 363 -0.50 13.63 10.79
CA TYR A 363 0.51 13.03 9.90
C TYR A 363 0.20 13.09 8.42
N TRP A 364 -1.01 13.50 8.08
CA TRP A 364 -1.32 13.79 6.71
C TRP A 364 -0.54 15.03 6.27
N ILE A 365 0.02 14.96 5.06
CA ILE A 365 0.88 16.00 4.51
C ILE A 365 0.00 17.20 4.17
N HIS A 366 0.24 18.30 4.87
CA HIS A 366 -0.45 19.56 4.61
C HIS A 366 0.06 20.16 3.31
N VAL A 367 -0.81 20.21 2.31
CA VAL A 367 -0.55 20.89 1.04
C VAL A 367 -1.20 22.25 1.10
N LYS A 368 -0.39 23.30 0.94
CA LYS A 368 -0.83 24.69 0.83
C LYS A 368 -0.65 25.14 -0.61
N ASP A 369 -1.76 25.38 -1.30
CA ASP A 369 -1.78 26.00 -2.62
C ASP A 369 -1.95 27.52 -2.45
N ARG A 370 -0.81 28.24 -2.42
CA ARG A 370 -0.78 29.70 -2.23
C ARG A 370 -1.49 30.45 -3.35
N ARG A 371 -1.39 29.96 -4.60
CA ARG A 371 -2.04 30.58 -5.76
C ARG A 371 -3.55 30.60 -5.60
N HIS A 372 -4.11 29.47 -5.16
CA HIS A 372 -5.56 29.33 -5.03
C HIS A 372 -6.08 29.68 -3.62
N ARG A 373 -5.19 29.94 -2.65
CA ARG A 373 -5.50 30.16 -1.23
C ARG A 373 -6.31 29.02 -0.62
N VAL A 374 -5.95 27.80 -1.01
CA VAL A 374 -6.56 26.56 -0.53
C VAL A 374 -5.48 25.76 0.17
N SER A 375 -5.85 25.10 1.27
CA SER A 375 -5.00 24.08 1.85
C SER A 375 -5.81 22.83 2.19
N ILE A 376 -5.19 21.68 2.06
CA ILE A 376 -5.81 20.38 2.36
C ILE A 376 -4.71 19.42 2.76
N LYS A 377 -5.03 18.43 3.58
CA LYS A 377 -4.08 17.38 3.94
C LYS A 377 -4.23 16.18 3.00
N PHE A 378 -3.14 15.53 2.64
CA PHE A 378 -3.12 14.29 1.86
C PHE A 378 -2.47 13.15 2.64
N PRO A 379 -2.88 11.88 2.42
CA PRO A 379 -2.35 10.74 3.19
C PRO A 379 -0.88 10.42 2.83
N VAL A 380 -0.45 10.79 1.63
CA VAL A 380 0.93 10.76 1.13
C VAL A 380 1.18 12.01 0.29
N LYS A 381 2.44 12.27 -0.10
CA LYS A 381 2.76 13.46 -0.89
C LYS A 381 2.05 13.36 -2.25
N PRO A 382 1.11 14.25 -2.58
CA PRO A 382 0.38 14.13 -3.83
C PRO A 382 1.26 14.51 -5.02
N ARG A 383 0.97 13.92 -6.17
CA ARG A 383 1.44 14.41 -7.47
C ARG A 383 0.63 15.65 -7.83
N LYS A 384 1.31 16.71 -8.27
CA LYS A 384 0.70 17.92 -8.82
C LYS A 384 0.80 17.88 -10.34
N LEU A 385 -0.30 18.18 -11.02
CA LEU A 385 -0.38 18.34 -12.47
C LEU A 385 -1.07 19.67 -12.78
N GLU A 386 -0.54 20.43 -13.72
CA GLU A 386 -1.14 21.66 -14.21
C GLU A 386 -1.38 21.54 -15.71
N LYS A 387 -2.58 21.93 -16.16
CA LYS A 387 -2.98 21.88 -17.56
C LYS A 387 -3.68 23.18 -17.95
N LYS A 388 -3.36 23.70 -19.14
CA LYS A 388 -4.13 24.76 -19.81
C LYS A 388 -5.11 24.09 -20.76
N ILE A 389 -6.40 24.41 -20.64
CA ILE A 389 -7.46 23.86 -21.49
C ILE A 389 -8.00 25.01 -22.33
N SER A 390 -7.75 24.98 -23.63
CA SER A 390 -8.30 25.96 -24.56
C SER A 390 -9.76 25.64 -24.88
N THR A 391 -10.63 26.64 -24.79
CA THR A 391 -12.05 26.52 -25.13
C THR A 391 -12.48 27.76 -25.92
N PRO A 392 -13.63 27.74 -26.62
CA PRO A 392 -14.17 28.94 -27.26
C PRO A 392 -14.37 30.13 -26.30
N ASN A 393 -14.53 29.84 -25.00
CA ASN A 393 -14.73 30.86 -23.95
C ASN A 393 -13.42 31.33 -23.30
N GLY A 394 -12.26 30.91 -23.83
CA GLY A 394 -10.93 31.25 -23.36
C GLY A 394 -10.18 30.08 -22.73
N ILE A 395 -9.00 30.39 -22.16
CA ILE A 395 -8.10 29.39 -21.57
C ILE A 395 -8.47 29.16 -20.11
N HIS A 396 -8.80 27.91 -19.77
CA HIS A 396 -9.06 27.48 -18.41
C HIS A 396 -7.77 26.89 -17.83
N LEU A 397 -7.46 27.22 -16.58
CA LEU A 397 -6.29 26.67 -15.89
C LEU A 397 -6.75 25.61 -14.91
N HIS A 398 -6.29 24.37 -15.11
CA HIS A 398 -6.66 23.22 -14.30
C HIS A 398 -5.46 22.72 -13.49
N THR A 399 -5.57 22.78 -12.17
CA THR A 399 -4.58 22.24 -11.23
C THR A 399 -5.15 21.01 -10.56
N LEU A 400 -4.43 19.89 -10.62
CA LEU A 400 -4.84 18.61 -10.06
C LEU A 400 -3.79 18.10 -9.09
N TYR A 401 -4.23 17.73 -7.90
CA TYR A 401 -3.47 17.05 -6.87
C TYR A 401 -4.05 15.65 -6.67
N THR A 402 -3.24 14.60 -6.83
CA THR A 402 -3.67 13.21 -6.59
C THR A 402 -2.70 12.50 -5.65
N ALA A 403 -3.24 11.77 -4.69
CA ALA A 403 -2.48 10.84 -3.86
C ALA A 403 -3.19 9.49 -3.89
N GLU A 404 -2.45 8.46 -4.28
CA GLU A 404 -2.97 7.11 -4.47
C GLU A 404 -2.37 6.18 -3.41
N ARG A 405 -3.19 5.25 -2.94
CA ARG A 405 -2.81 4.11 -2.09
C ARG A 405 -3.66 2.93 -2.55
N ALA A 406 -3.12 1.72 -2.53
CA ALA A 406 -3.74 0.46 -2.98
C ALA A 406 -5.28 0.41 -3.13
N ILE A 407 -6.05 0.81 -2.11
CA ILE A 407 -7.52 0.76 -2.12
C ILE A 407 -8.22 2.10 -1.80
N PHE A 408 -7.47 3.20 -1.70
CA PHE A 408 -7.95 4.51 -1.27
C PHE A 408 -7.18 5.65 -1.94
N HIS A 409 -7.83 6.36 -2.86
CA HIS A 409 -7.24 7.50 -3.56
C HIS A 409 -7.90 8.79 -3.10
N THR A 410 -7.13 9.87 -3.02
CA THR A 410 -7.61 11.21 -2.69
C THR A 410 -7.20 12.17 -3.78
N ALA A 411 -8.12 13.01 -4.24
CA ALA A 411 -7.89 13.99 -5.28
C ALA A 411 -8.46 15.36 -4.88
N MET A 412 -7.73 16.42 -5.23
CA MET A 412 -8.24 17.80 -5.24
C MET A 412 -7.95 18.40 -6.60
N SER A 413 -8.97 18.97 -7.24
CA SER A 413 -8.79 19.74 -8.47
C SER A 413 -9.35 21.14 -8.33
N ILE A 414 -8.67 22.09 -8.97
CA ILE A 414 -9.04 23.50 -9.00
C ILE A 414 -9.04 23.93 -10.47
N THR A 415 -10.19 24.40 -10.95
CA THR A 415 -10.34 24.95 -12.30
C THR A 415 -10.60 26.44 -12.19
N GLU A 416 -9.65 27.22 -12.70
CA GLU A 416 -9.75 28.67 -12.81
C GLU A 416 -10.27 29.03 -14.20
N TYR A 417 -11.42 29.70 -14.21
CA TYR A 417 -12.10 30.13 -15.44
C TYR A 417 -11.61 31.52 -15.87
N PRO A 418 -11.60 31.81 -17.18
CA PRO A 418 -11.26 33.14 -17.70
C PRO A 418 -12.27 34.20 -17.22
N PRO A 419 -11.90 35.49 -17.22
CA PRO A 419 -12.74 36.58 -16.68
C PRO A 419 -14.19 36.58 -17.19
N ARG A 420 -14.40 36.40 -18.50
CA ARG A 420 -15.74 36.34 -19.12
C ARG A 420 -16.62 35.24 -18.51
N VAL A 421 -16.07 34.04 -18.35
CA VAL A 421 -16.80 32.92 -17.73
C VAL A 421 -17.05 33.19 -16.25
N ARG A 422 -16.11 33.81 -15.52
CA ARG A 422 -16.31 34.17 -14.11
C ARG A 422 -17.48 35.14 -13.91
N GLN A 423 -17.65 36.11 -14.81
CA GLN A 423 -18.79 37.03 -14.78
C GLN A 423 -20.13 36.27 -14.96
N LEU A 424 -20.20 35.34 -15.91
CA LEU A 424 -21.40 34.51 -16.11
C LEU A 424 -21.75 33.66 -14.89
N LEU A 425 -20.78 33.33 -14.05
CA LEU A 425 -20.98 32.52 -12.85
C LEU A 425 -21.57 33.30 -11.65
N HIS A 426 -21.84 34.61 -11.76
CA HIS A 426 -22.64 35.33 -10.76
C HIS A 426 -24.10 34.82 -10.74
N TYR A 427 -24.64 34.49 -11.92
CA TYR A 427 -26.01 33.99 -12.08
C TYR A 427 -26.16 32.56 -11.53
N THR A 428 -27.18 32.34 -10.72
CA THR A 428 -27.50 31.03 -10.11
C THR A 428 -27.71 29.93 -11.15
N THR A 429 -28.40 30.24 -12.25
CA THR A 429 -28.66 29.31 -13.36
C THR A 429 -27.37 28.81 -14.02
N ASN A 430 -26.40 29.70 -14.26
CA ASN A 430 -25.12 29.33 -14.86
C ASN A 430 -24.26 28.50 -13.90
N ARG A 431 -24.32 28.80 -12.59
CA ARG A 431 -23.68 27.95 -11.57
C ARG A 431 -24.27 26.54 -11.56
N ALA A 432 -25.59 26.42 -11.61
CA ALA A 432 -26.27 25.12 -11.66
C ALA A 432 -25.88 24.31 -12.92
N ARG A 433 -25.86 24.97 -14.10
CA ARG A 433 -25.39 24.36 -15.36
C ARG A 433 -23.95 23.86 -15.24
N LEU A 434 -23.07 24.65 -14.61
CA LEU A 434 -21.68 24.25 -14.41
C LEU A 434 -21.56 23.02 -13.49
N TYR A 435 -22.26 22.98 -12.36
CA TYR A 435 -22.25 21.80 -11.48
C TYR A 435 -22.76 20.56 -12.20
N ASN A 436 -23.86 20.67 -12.96
CA ASN A 436 -24.39 19.58 -13.76
C ASN A 436 -23.38 19.10 -14.82
N HIS A 437 -22.70 20.02 -15.50
CA HIS A 437 -21.65 19.68 -16.46
C HIS A 437 -20.50 18.91 -15.80
N VAL A 438 -20.02 19.38 -14.64
CA VAL A 438 -18.95 18.71 -13.89
C VAL A 438 -19.37 17.30 -13.44
N VAL A 439 -20.57 17.15 -12.90
CA VAL A 439 -21.09 15.83 -12.48
C VAL A 439 -21.29 14.91 -13.68
N ARG A 440 -21.87 15.39 -14.78
CA ARG A 440 -21.99 14.60 -16.02
C ARG A 440 -20.63 14.16 -16.54
N GLY A 441 -19.64 15.05 -16.54
CA GLY A 441 -18.26 14.71 -16.88
C GLY A 441 -17.66 13.66 -15.94
N TRP A 442 -17.95 13.73 -14.64
CA TRP A 442 -17.53 12.73 -13.66
C TRP A 442 -18.18 11.37 -13.96
N LEU A 443 -19.50 11.31 -14.12
CA LEU A 443 -20.24 10.10 -14.47
C LEU A 443 -19.74 9.49 -15.78
N HIS A 444 -19.53 10.33 -16.81
CA HIS A 444 -19.02 9.90 -18.11
C HIS A 444 -17.62 9.29 -18.00
N ARG A 445 -16.66 10.00 -17.39
CA ARG A 445 -15.27 9.52 -17.24
C ARG A 445 -15.18 8.24 -16.42
N THR A 446 -16.07 8.05 -15.45
CA THR A 446 -16.04 6.89 -14.55
C THR A 446 -16.95 5.75 -14.98
N LYS A 447 -17.79 5.97 -16.01
CA LYS A 447 -18.92 5.08 -16.36
C LYS A 447 -19.74 4.70 -15.11
N GLY A 448 -19.87 5.64 -14.18
CA GLY A 448 -20.47 5.43 -12.87
C GLY A 448 -21.94 5.80 -12.84
N LYS A 449 -22.66 5.23 -11.87
CA LYS A 449 -24.03 5.62 -11.54
C LYS A 449 -24.01 6.63 -10.40
N LEU A 450 -24.78 7.70 -10.55
CA LEU A 450 -25.00 8.66 -9.48
C LEU A 450 -25.76 7.98 -8.35
N VAL A 451 -25.20 8.01 -7.14
CA VAL A 451 -25.83 7.49 -5.93
C VAL A 451 -26.47 8.62 -5.13
N THR A 452 -25.72 9.71 -4.97
CA THR A 452 -26.14 10.87 -4.17
C THR A 452 -25.71 12.14 -4.87
N PHE A 453 -26.59 13.14 -4.90
CA PHE A 453 -26.28 14.52 -5.26
C PHE A 453 -27.03 15.44 -4.30
N GLN A 454 -26.36 15.88 -3.25
CA GLN A 454 -26.98 16.60 -2.14
C GLN A 454 -26.36 17.99 -1.99
N LYS A 455 -27.21 19.02 -1.92
CA LYS A 455 -26.78 20.37 -1.56
C LYS A 455 -26.33 20.38 -0.09
N VAL A 456 -25.14 20.90 0.17
CA VAL A 456 -24.55 21.04 1.51
C VAL A 456 -23.95 22.43 1.68
N ARG A 457 -23.59 22.81 2.90
CA ARG A 457 -22.80 24.02 3.17
C ARG A 457 -21.36 23.63 3.47
N LEU A 458 -20.42 24.30 2.79
CA LEU A 458 -18.98 24.12 2.99
C LEU A 458 -18.34 25.51 3.08
N PHE A 459 -17.71 25.83 4.21
CA PHE A 459 -17.10 27.16 4.49
C PHE A 459 -18.06 28.35 4.24
N GLY A 460 -19.31 28.23 4.66
CA GLY A 460 -20.33 29.28 4.48
C GLY A 460 -20.83 29.47 3.04
N SER A 461 -20.37 28.65 2.09
CA SER A 461 -20.80 28.66 0.69
C SER A 461 -21.62 27.42 0.34
N ILE A 462 -22.44 27.54 -0.72
CA ILE A 462 -23.14 26.39 -1.31
C ILE A 462 -22.11 25.44 -1.91
N ALA A 463 -22.23 24.16 -1.57
CA ALA A 463 -21.48 23.07 -2.15
C ALA A 463 -22.41 21.89 -2.44
N PHE A 464 -21.93 20.92 -3.20
CA PHE A 464 -22.65 19.69 -3.50
C PHE A 464 -21.82 18.49 -3.10
N PHE A 465 -22.39 17.64 -2.26
CA PHE A 465 -21.86 16.32 -1.99
C PHE A 465 -22.33 15.36 -3.09
N VAL A 466 -21.39 14.68 -3.72
CA VAL A 466 -21.64 13.79 -4.86
C VAL A 466 -21.08 12.43 -4.53
N GLN A 467 -21.88 11.39 -4.76
CA GLN A 467 -21.45 10.01 -4.69
C GLN A 467 -21.70 9.32 -6.02
N VAL A 468 -20.67 8.66 -6.53
CA VAL A 468 -20.70 7.91 -7.78
C VAL A 468 -20.23 6.50 -7.50
N LYS A 469 -21.00 5.51 -7.95
CA LYS A 469 -20.67 4.10 -7.80
C LYS A 469 -20.44 3.47 -9.16
N THR A 470 -19.34 2.76 -9.30
CA THR A 470 -19.05 1.91 -10.47
C THR A 470 -19.15 0.44 -10.07
N HIS A 471 -18.80 -0.48 -10.97
CA HIS A 471 -18.70 -1.90 -10.66
C HIS A 471 -17.55 -2.25 -9.69
N SER A 472 -16.51 -1.41 -9.60
CA SER A 472 -15.29 -1.70 -8.83
C SER A 472 -14.89 -0.60 -7.85
N THR A 473 -15.57 0.55 -7.87
CA THR A 473 -15.23 1.69 -7.02
C THR A 473 -16.46 2.38 -6.45
N PHE A 474 -16.30 2.93 -5.25
CA PHE A 474 -17.21 3.88 -4.66
C PHE A 474 -16.48 5.21 -4.51
N GLN A 475 -17.00 6.25 -5.15
CA GLN A 475 -16.41 7.58 -5.18
C GLN A 475 -17.32 8.55 -4.47
N GLU A 476 -16.73 9.44 -3.69
CA GLU A 476 -17.47 10.48 -3.00
C GLU A 476 -16.65 11.74 -2.91
N GLY A 477 -17.31 12.88 -2.89
CA GLY A 477 -16.61 14.15 -2.91
C GLY A 477 -17.50 15.36 -2.81
N PHE A 478 -16.87 16.52 -2.74
CA PHE A 478 -17.54 17.80 -2.70
C PHE A 478 -17.15 18.64 -3.91
N LEU A 479 -18.15 19.31 -4.48
CA LEU A 479 -18.00 20.32 -5.51
C LEU A 479 -18.39 21.68 -4.92
N THR A 480 -17.54 22.69 -5.07
CA THR A 480 -17.87 24.05 -4.66
C THR A 480 -17.27 25.07 -5.61
N LEU A 481 -18.00 26.16 -5.82
CA LEU A 481 -17.58 27.29 -6.64
C LEU A 481 -17.30 28.48 -5.73
N ARG A 482 -16.06 29.00 -5.78
CA ARG A 482 -15.64 30.14 -4.97
C ARG A 482 -14.78 31.10 -5.79
N ASN A 483 -15.11 32.39 -5.78
CA ASN A 483 -14.39 33.44 -6.50
C ASN A 483 -14.16 33.10 -7.99
N GLY A 484 -15.17 32.52 -8.64
CA GLY A 484 -15.09 32.09 -10.03
C GLY A 484 -14.16 30.89 -10.30
N ARG A 485 -13.84 30.09 -9.27
CA ARG A 485 -13.06 28.85 -9.39
C ARG A 485 -13.88 27.65 -8.96
N MET A 486 -13.87 26.59 -9.77
CA MET A 486 -14.48 25.31 -9.39
C MET A 486 -13.45 24.47 -8.64
N ILE A 487 -13.78 24.11 -7.41
CA ILE A 487 -12.97 23.25 -6.55
C ILE A 487 -13.71 21.92 -6.41
N GLN A 488 -12.99 20.83 -6.66
CA GLN A 488 -13.51 19.47 -6.50
C GLN A 488 -12.55 18.71 -5.58
N ILE A 489 -13.08 18.12 -4.51
CA ILE A 489 -12.33 17.17 -3.69
C ILE A 489 -13.04 15.84 -3.74
N ALA A 490 -12.29 14.75 -3.94
CA ALA A 490 -12.86 13.43 -4.07
C ALA A 490 -11.99 12.37 -3.40
N VAL A 491 -12.66 11.36 -2.88
CA VAL A 491 -12.09 10.11 -2.41
C VAL A 491 -12.61 8.99 -3.29
N ILE A 492 -11.73 8.10 -3.71
CA ILE A 492 -12.06 6.90 -4.48
C ILE A 492 -11.71 5.68 -3.63
N HIS A 493 -12.72 4.92 -3.26
CA HIS A 493 -12.59 3.64 -2.57
C HIS A 493 -12.65 2.52 -3.59
N ILE A 494 -11.60 1.70 -3.70
CA ILE A 494 -11.58 0.52 -4.58
C ILE A 494 -12.19 -0.66 -3.84
N GLY A 495 -13.21 -1.30 -4.41
CA GLY A 495 -13.95 -2.39 -3.78
C GLY A 495 -14.99 -1.92 -2.76
N LYS A 496 -15.54 -2.87 -1.99
CA LYS A 496 -16.58 -2.61 -0.99
C LYS A 496 -15.98 -1.99 0.27
N LEU A 497 -16.66 -0.95 0.79
CA LEU A 497 -16.31 -0.29 2.05
C LEU A 497 -16.92 -1.06 3.24
N LEU A 498 -16.17 -2.02 3.79
CA LEU A 498 -16.64 -2.88 4.88
C LEU A 498 -16.85 -2.09 6.20
N PRO A 499 -17.61 -2.61 7.18
CA PRO A 499 -17.93 -1.88 8.42
C PRO A 499 -16.69 -1.40 9.20
N LYS A 500 -15.67 -2.24 9.35
CA LYS A 500 -14.42 -1.95 10.06
C LYS A 500 -13.31 -1.39 9.16
N ASP A 501 -13.66 -0.93 7.97
CA ASP A 501 -12.68 -0.51 6.98
C ASP A 501 -12.00 0.83 7.37
N PRO A 502 -10.67 0.87 7.50
CA PRO A 502 -9.92 2.06 7.92
C PRO A 502 -10.11 3.26 6.98
N ARG A 503 -10.47 3.02 5.71
CA ARG A 503 -10.76 4.08 4.73
C ARG A 503 -11.91 4.99 5.16
N ARG A 504 -12.84 4.50 5.99
CA ARG A 504 -13.94 5.28 6.57
C ARG A 504 -13.45 6.42 7.45
N SER A 505 -12.36 6.21 8.20
CA SER A 505 -11.74 7.24 9.03
C SER A 505 -10.88 8.17 8.18
N TRP A 506 -10.14 7.62 7.22
CA TRP A 506 -9.27 8.40 6.33
C TRP A 506 -10.04 9.41 5.49
N ARG A 507 -11.21 9.02 4.93
CA ARG A 507 -12.05 9.97 4.18
C ARG A 507 -12.47 11.18 5.03
N LYS A 508 -12.74 10.98 6.33
CA LYS A 508 -13.18 12.07 7.22
C LYS A 508 -12.06 13.09 7.38
N VAL A 509 -10.83 12.61 7.55
CA VAL A 509 -9.64 13.46 7.70
C VAL A 509 -9.41 14.27 6.43
N PHE A 510 -9.45 13.61 5.26
CA PHE A 510 -9.28 14.31 3.98
C PHE A 510 -10.26 15.47 3.84
N PHE A 511 -11.56 15.19 3.97
CA PHE A 511 -12.61 16.18 3.76
C PHE A 511 -12.59 17.28 4.83
N ARG A 512 -12.38 16.94 6.10
CA ARG A 512 -12.31 17.93 7.20
C ARG A 512 -11.07 18.80 7.16
N SER A 513 -10.00 18.32 6.53
CA SER A 513 -8.73 19.06 6.43
C SER A 513 -8.73 20.16 5.37
N LEU A 514 -9.73 20.19 4.48
CA LEU A 514 -9.86 21.29 3.53
C LEU A 514 -10.04 22.59 4.31
N SER A 515 -9.27 23.60 3.94
CA SER A 515 -9.45 24.96 4.41
C SER A 515 -9.18 25.92 3.26
N MET A 516 -9.86 27.06 3.30
CA MET A 516 -9.76 28.08 2.27
C MET A 516 -9.76 29.42 2.98
N GLU A 517 -8.76 30.26 2.75
CA GLU A 517 -8.66 31.56 3.42
C GLU A 517 -9.94 32.36 3.19
N ARG A 518 -10.45 33.03 4.23
CA ARG A 518 -11.51 34.03 4.04
C ARG A 518 -10.95 35.06 3.08
N SER A 519 -11.71 35.44 2.04
CA SER A 519 -11.34 36.69 1.38
C SER A 519 -11.44 37.73 2.46
N ARG A 520 -10.35 38.43 2.77
CA ARG A 520 -10.52 39.80 3.26
C ARG A 520 -11.41 40.43 2.20
N SER A 521 -12.67 40.66 2.56
CA SER A 521 -13.46 41.69 1.90
C SER A 521 -12.51 42.87 1.81
N PHE A 522 -12.22 43.29 0.58
CA PHE A 522 -11.64 44.62 0.41
C PHE A 522 -12.58 45.54 1.18
N GLY A 523 -12.06 46.19 2.21
CA GLY A 523 -12.71 47.35 2.77
C GLY A 523 -12.83 48.33 1.63
N ILE A 524 -14.06 48.54 1.18
CA ILE A 524 -14.47 49.84 0.68
C ILE A 524 -15.59 50.22 1.64
N THR A 525 -15.21 50.98 2.65
CA THR A 525 -16.13 51.96 3.21
C THR A 525 -16.29 53.02 2.13
N LEU A 526 -17.44 53.01 1.48
CA LEU A 526 -18.28 54.14 1.06
C LEU A 526 -19.44 53.57 0.25
#